data_AF-A0A7W7NYF0-F1
#
_entry.id   AF-A0A7W7NYF0-F1
#
_cell.length_a   1.000
_cell.length_b   1.000
_cell.length_c   1.000
_cell.angle_alpha   90.00
_cell.angle_beta   90.00
_cell.angle_gamma   90.00
#
_symmetry.space_group_name_H-M   'P 1'
#
loop_
_entity.id
_entity.type
_entity.pdbx_description
1 polymer ?
#
loop_
_entity_poly.entity_id
_entity_poly.type
_entity_poly.pdbx_seq_one_letter_code
_entity_poly.pdbx_strand_id
1 'polypeptide(L)' 'MLINPETLADALETAPSWAKVALTMPSQRLREDARLEIGKHLYEVIYQPGEDDQQLALPL' A
#
# COMPACT_ATOMS: atom_id res chain seq x y z
N MET A 1 14.64 -0.14 -12.42
CA MET A 1 13.59 0.70 -11.81
C MET A 1 13.82 0.64 -10.31
N LEU A 2 14.05 1.77 -9.65
CA LEU A 2 14.18 1.81 -8.19
C LEU A 2 12.78 1.81 -7.59
N ILE A 3 12.49 0.88 -6.69
CA ILE A 3 11.25 0.88 -5.91
C ILE A 3 11.43 1.94 -4.82
N ASN A 4 10.50 2.89 -4.75
CA ASN A 4 10.41 3.92 -3.73
C ASN A 4 8.91 4.19 -3.42
N PRO A 5 8.58 4.91 -2.33
CA PRO A 5 7.20 5.16 -1.95
C PRO A 5 6.36 5.80 -3.08
N GLU A 6 6.94 6.72 -3.85
CA GLU A 6 6.24 7.43 -4.92
C GLU A 6 5.90 6.51 -6.09
N THR A 7 6.83 5.64 -6.51
CA THR A 7 6.58 4.67 -7.59
C THR A 7 5.55 3.62 -7.19
N LEU A 8 5.50 3.23 -5.91
CA LEU A 8 4.45 2.36 -5.38
C LEU A 8 3.09 3.06 -5.34
N ALA A 9 3.07 4.33 -4.94
CA ALA A 9 1.87 5.17 -4.97
C ALA A 9 1.32 5.34 -6.40
N ASP A 10 2.19 5.51 -7.39
CA ASP A 10 1.79 5.58 -8.81
C ASP A 10 1.30 4.22 -9.34
N ALA A 11 1.91 3.12 -8.92
CA ALA A 11 1.45 1.78 -9.30
C ALA A 11 0.00 1.52 -8.85
N LEU A 12 -0.44 2.12 -7.73
CA LEU A 12 -1.82 2.02 -7.24
C LEU A 12 -2.85 2.61 -8.22
N GLU A 13 -2.50 3.53 -9.12
CA GLU A 13 -3.43 4.05 -10.14
C GLU A 13 -3.84 2.98 -11.15
N THR A 14 -2.94 2.05 -11.44
CA THR A 14 -3.19 0.95 -12.39
C THR A 14 -3.60 -0.35 -11.71
N ALA A 15 -3.62 -0.37 -10.37
CA ALA A 15 -3.96 -1.55 -9.59
C ALA A 15 -5.41 -2.02 -9.80
N PRO A 16 -5.69 -3.32 -9.60
CA PRO A 16 -7.05 -3.84 -9.65
C PRO A 16 -7.96 -3.18 -8.60
N SER A 17 -9.27 -3.13 -8.88
CA SER A 17 -10.24 -2.41 -8.05
C SER A 17 -10.24 -2.85 -6.59
N TRP A 18 -9.98 -4.13 -6.29
CA TRP A 18 -9.91 -4.64 -4.92
C TRP A 18 -8.79 -3.99 -4.09
N ALA A 19 -7.67 -3.62 -4.71
CA ALA A 19 -6.54 -2.95 -4.06
C ALA A 19 -6.79 -1.45 -3.86
N LYS A 20 -7.71 -0.87 -4.63
CA LYS A 20 -8.13 0.53 -4.56
C LYS A 20 -9.33 0.75 -3.64
N VAL A 21 -9.86 -0.29 -2.98
CA VAL A 21 -11.05 -0.18 -2.11
C VAL A 21 -10.83 0.85 -0.99
N ALA A 22 -9.61 0.92 -0.46
CA ALA A 22 -9.21 1.93 0.53
C ALA A 22 -9.16 3.38 -0.02
N LEU A 23 -9.20 3.56 -1.35
CA LEU A 23 -9.08 4.85 -2.06
C LEU A 23 -10.41 5.32 -2.66
N THR A 24 -11.54 4.94 -2.07
CA THR A 24 -12.90 5.23 -2.58
C THR A 24 -13.47 6.58 -2.12
N MET A 25 -12.68 7.41 -1.42
CA MET A 25 -13.15 8.71 -0.92
C MET A 25 -13.57 9.66 -2.05
N PRO A 26 -14.67 10.43 -1.89
CA PRO A 26 -15.12 11.35 -2.94
C PRO A 26 -14.15 12.53 -3.14
N SER A 27 -13.45 12.95 -2.08
CA SER A 27 -12.45 14.02 -2.15
C SER A 27 -11.18 13.55 -2.87
N GLN A 28 -10.84 14.22 -3.97
CA GLN A 28 -9.62 13.93 -4.74
C GLN A 28 -8.35 14.09 -3.89
N ARG A 29 -8.25 15.18 -3.12
CA ARG A 29 -7.09 15.44 -2.26
C ARG A 29 -6.87 14.31 -1.25
N LEU A 30 -7.96 13.81 -0.64
CA LEU A 30 -7.86 12.71 0.31
C LEU A 30 -7.47 11.38 -0.36
N ARG A 31 -7.88 11.15 -1.61
CA ARG A 31 -7.43 9.98 -2.38
C ARG A 31 -5.92 10.05 -2.68
N GLU A 32 -5.42 11.22 -3.06
CA GLU A 32 -4.00 11.44 -3.34
C GLU A 32 -3.14 11.26 -2.07
N ASP A 33 -3.57 11.86 -0.96
CA ASP A 33 -2.91 11.70 0.35
C ASP A 33 -2.88 10.22 0.78
N ALA A 34 -4.01 9.52 0.69
CA ALA A 34 -4.11 8.11 1.06
C ALA A 34 -3.25 7.21 0.15
N ARG A 35 -3.16 7.51 -1.14
CA ARG A 35 -2.34 6.77 -2.10
C ARG A 35 -0.85 6.87 -1.75
N LEU A 36 -0.39 8.06 -1.38
CA LEU A 36 0.99 8.27 -0.94
C LEU A 36 1.27 7.52 0.37
N GLU A 37 0.33 7.54 1.31
CA GLU A 37 0.49 6.86 2.59
C GLU A 37 0.56 5.33 2.44
N ILE A 38 -0.29 4.75 1.57
CA ILE A 38 -0.19 3.33 1.22
C ILE A 38 1.16 3.04 0.55
N GLY A 39 1.65 3.91 -0.33
CA GLY A 39 2.96 3.75 -0.98
C GLY A 39 4.12 3.69 0.02
N LYS A 40 4.12 4.55 1.04
CA LYS A 40 5.11 4.51 2.13
C LYS A 40 5.00 3.23 2.95
N HIS A 41 3.79 2.86 3.34
CA HIS A 41 3.58 1.66 4.14
C HIS A 41 4.01 0.39 3.40
N LEU A 42 3.71 0.29 2.09
CA LEU A 42 4.19 -0.81 1.25
C LEU A 42 5.71 -0.84 1.17
N TYR A 43 6.36 0.33 1.03
CA TYR A 43 7.81 0.42 1.03
C TYR A 43 8.40 -0.08 2.35
N GLU A 44 7.84 0.35 3.49
CA GLU A 44 8.25 -0.11 4.81
C GLU A 44 8.10 -1.64 4.94
N VAL A 45 6.95 -2.21 4.58
CA VAL A 45 6.72 -3.67 4.66
C VAL A 45 7.67 -4.47 3.76
N ILE A 46 7.99 -3.97 2.57
CA ILE A 46 8.90 -4.67 1.63
C ILE A 46 10.34 -4.69 2.15
N TYR A 47 10.82 -3.58 2.74
CA TYR A 47 12.22 -3.42 3.11
C TYR A 47 12.51 -3.65 4.60
N GLN A 48 11.49 -3.56 5.44
CA GLN A 48 11.51 -3.85 6.87
C GLN A 48 10.28 -4.69 7.23
N PRO A 49 10.19 -5.94 6.76
CA PRO A 49 9.13 -6.83 7.17
C PRO A 49 9.24 -7.04 8.68
N GLY A 50 8.32 -6.45 9.43
CA GLY A 50 8.15 -6.73 10.86
C GLY A 50 7.50 -8.10 11.04
N GLU A 51 7.70 -8.69 12.22
CA GLU A 51 6.84 -9.79 12.66
C GLU A 51 5.43 -9.22 12.84
N ASP A 52 4.45 -9.78 12.13
CA ASP A 52 3.04 -9.49 12.38
C ASP A 52 2.55 -10.42 13.50
N ASP A 53 2.42 -9.87 14.70
CA ASP A 53 1.94 -10.59 15.89
C ASP A 53 0.53 -11.18 15.71
N GLN A 54 -0.21 -10.74 14.68
CA GLN A 54 -1.54 -11.25 14.33
C GLN A 54 -1.51 -12.24 13.16
N GLN A 55 -0.35 -12.48 12.56
CA GLN A 55 -0.22 -13.45 11.47
C GLN A 55 -0.45 -14.87 12.01
N LEU A 56 -1.42 -15.57 11.42
CA LEU A 56 -1.68 -16.97 11.77
C LEU A 56 -0.47 -17.83 11.39
N ALA A 57 -0.04 -18.66 12.35
CA ALA A 57 0.98 -19.67 12.09
C ALA A 57 0.48 -20.64 11.01
N LEU A 58 1.28 -20.86 9.97
CA LEU A 58 0.99 -21.88 8.97
C LEU A 58 1.06 -23.25 9.63
N PRO A 59 0.06 -24.13 9.42
CA PRO A 59 0.15 -25.51 9.88
C PRO A 59 1.32 -26.20 9.17
N LEU A 60 2.14 -26.92 9.96
CA LEU A 60 3.26 -27.74 9.48
C LEU A 60 2.78 -28.92 8.62
#